data_AF-A0A817Q1M0-F1
#
_entry.id   AF-A0A817Q1M0-F1
#
_cell.length_a   1.000
_cell.length_b   1.000
_cell.length_c   1.000
_cell.angle_alpha   90.00
_cell.angle_beta   90.00
_cell.angle_gamma   90.00
#
_symmetry.space_group_name_H-M   'P 1'
#
loop_
_entity.id
_entity.type
_entity.pdbx_description
1 polymer ?
#
loop_
_entity_poly.entity_id
_entity_poly.type
_entity_poly.pdbx_seq_one_letter_code
_entity_poly.pdbx_strand_id
1 'polypeptide(L)'
;MSGSGLDLTYIRDSPQFDSLIWIGYAGQSDGLAISNVVFDQYNPGRRLPIAMYSASYVDNHRVLVRLFRVNVTNTGEISGDDVVLAFVRSRNATMNGEISPIKQLFGFERVSLAVNQSKDVFFPLTVQHLLTIARDGTKWLRPGSYDILIGEQHMHTLKLYGQSIQWASKRHVFSSNENI
;
A
#
# COMPACT_ATOMS: atom_id res chain seq x y z
N MET A 1 19.48 8.53 -2.93
CA MET A 1 18.93 9.10 -4.18
C MET A 1 17.52 8.59 -4.36
N SER A 2 16.56 9.44 -4.67
CA SER A 2 15.16 9.04 -4.95
C SER A 2 14.43 10.11 -5.74
N GLY A 3 13.51 9.72 -6.62
CA GLY A 3 12.61 10.65 -7.31
C GLY A 3 11.38 11.04 -6.48
N SER A 4 11.04 10.23 -5.48
CA SER A 4 9.92 10.44 -4.56
C SER A 4 10.40 10.80 -3.16
N GLY A 5 9.47 11.26 -2.32
CA GLY A 5 9.69 11.45 -0.90
C GLY A 5 9.97 10.10 -0.22
N LEU A 6 10.83 10.14 0.79
CA LEU A 6 11.16 8.99 1.64
C LEU A 6 10.82 9.34 3.08
N ASP A 7 10.51 8.33 3.89
CA ASP A 7 10.47 8.52 5.34
C ASP A 7 11.91 8.64 5.85
N LEU A 8 12.26 9.85 6.29
CA LEU A 8 13.59 10.18 6.81
C LEU A 8 13.62 10.28 8.34
N THR A 9 12.55 9.89 9.04
CA THR A 9 12.48 9.93 10.51
C THR A 9 13.68 9.21 11.14
N TYR A 10 14.09 8.06 10.60
CA TYR A 10 15.25 7.31 11.09
C TYR A 10 16.60 8.04 10.95
N ILE A 11 16.74 8.93 9.95
CA ILE A 11 17.94 9.76 9.77
C ILE A 11 17.83 10.98 10.67
N ARG A 12 16.69 11.69 10.61
CA ARG A 12 16.43 12.93 11.34
C ARG A 12 16.54 12.75 12.85
N ASP A 13 16.08 11.63 13.37
CA ASP A 13 15.97 11.38 14.81
C ASP A 13 17.18 10.57 15.37
N SER A 14 18.14 10.21 14.52
CA SER A 14 19.33 9.44 14.90
C SER A 14 20.54 10.36 15.07
N PRO A 15 21.30 10.26 16.18
CA PRO A 15 22.54 11.02 16.37
C PRO A 15 23.71 10.51 15.52
N GLN A 16 23.53 9.43 14.74
CA GLN A 16 24.59 8.85 13.92
C GLN A 16 24.81 9.58 12.58
N PHE A 17 23.91 10.51 12.22
CA PHE A 17 23.96 11.21 10.93
C PHE A 17 24.08 12.72 11.14
N ASP A 18 25.22 13.28 10.73
CA ASP A 18 25.47 14.73 10.84
C ASP A 18 24.87 15.54 9.68
N SER A 19 24.68 14.91 8.52
CA SER A 19 24.19 15.60 7.32
C SER A 19 23.41 14.67 6.39
N LEU A 20 22.54 15.27 5.59
CA LEU A 20 21.76 14.60 4.56
C LEU A 20 21.77 15.45 3.29
N ILE A 21 22.06 14.83 2.15
CA ILE A 21 21.96 15.46 0.83
C ILE A 21 20.95 14.67 -0.02
N TRP A 22 19.90 15.35 -0.49
CA TRP A 22 18.93 14.76 -1.41
C TRP A 22 19.15 15.30 -2.83
N ILE A 23 19.60 14.42 -3.72
CA ILE A 23 20.06 14.79 -5.07
C ILE A 23 19.12 14.38 -6.21
N GLY A 24 18.00 13.71 -5.90
CA GLY A 24 17.10 13.21 -6.94
C GLY A 24 17.79 12.24 -7.89
N TYR A 25 17.66 12.52 -9.19
CA TYR A 25 18.39 11.88 -10.29
C TYR A 25 18.96 12.99 -11.19
N ALA A 26 20.23 13.38 -11.01
CA ALA A 26 20.78 14.60 -11.64
C ALA A 26 21.39 14.37 -13.04
N GLY A 27 21.23 13.17 -13.61
CA GLY A 27 21.68 12.82 -14.98
C GLY A 27 23.13 12.33 -15.05
N GLN A 28 23.72 12.32 -16.25
CA GLN A 28 25.02 11.69 -16.51
C GLN A 28 26.20 12.30 -15.73
N SER A 29 26.06 13.55 -15.27
CA SER A 29 27.10 14.28 -14.53
C SER A 29 26.84 14.31 -13.01
N ASP A 30 25.95 13.46 -12.50
CA ASP A 30 25.55 13.45 -11.09
C ASP A 30 26.75 13.33 -10.14
N GLY A 31 27.67 12.40 -10.41
CA GLY A 31 28.88 12.21 -9.59
C GLY A 31 29.72 13.48 -9.44
N LEU A 32 29.88 14.26 -10.52
CA LEU A 32 30.60 15.53 -10.50
C LEU A 32 29.81 16.62 -9.75
N ALA A 33 28.49 16.65 -9.91
CA ALA A 33 27.64 17.60 -9.21
C ALA A 33 27.66 17.35 -7.69
N ILE A 34 27.60 16.09 -7.26
CA ILE A 34 27.70 15.68 -5.85
C ILE A 34 29.07 16.07 -5.30
N SER A 35 30.16 15.75 -6.01
CA SER A 35 31.52 16.03 -5.53
C SER A 35 31.74 17.53 -5.30
N ASN A 36 31.21 18.37 -6.18
CA ASN A 36 31.35 19.81 -6.03
C ASN A 36 30.65 20.34 -4.76
N VAL A 37 29.53 19.74 -4.37
CA VAL A 37 28.84 20.10 -3.10
C VAL A 37 29.60 19.57 -1.89
N VAL A 38 30.02 18.29 -1.92
CA VAL A 38 30.69 17.64 -0.78
C VAL A 38 32.06 18.26 -0.50
N PHE A 39 32.81 18.64 -1.54
CA PHE A 39 34.14 19.26 -1.42
C PHE A 39 34.10 20.79 -1.48
N ASP A 40 32.97 21.40 -1.13
CA ASP A 40 32.80 22.85 -0.97
C ASP A 40 33.18 23.69 -2.22
N GLN A 41 33.07 23.10 -3.41
CA GLN A 41 33.24 23.81 -4.68
C GLN A 41 31.93 24.46 -5.15
N TYR A 42 30.81 24.13 -4.52
CA TYR A 42 29.49 24.68 -4.81
C TYR A 42 28.57 24.64 -3.58
N ASN A 43 27.94 25.76 -3.25
CA ASN A 43 27.00 25.85 -2.12
C ASN A 43 25.58 25.39 -2.52
N PRO A 44 24.99 24.37 -1.88
CA PRO A 44 23.64 23.90 -2.20
C PRO A 44 22.55 24.89 -1.74
N GLY A 45 21.82 25.48 -2.68
CA GLY A 45 20.76 26.49 -2.39
C GLY A 45 19.32 26.08 -2.74
N ARG A 46 19.08 24.84 -3.18
CA ARG A 46 17.75 24.40 -3.64
C ARG A 46 16.86 23.93 -2.50
N ARG A 47 15.54 23.99 -2.72
CA ARG A 47 14.50 23.53 -1.77
C ARG A 47 13.80 22.29 -2.31
N LEU A 48 13.20 21.51 -1.42
CA LEU A 48 12.42 20.33 -1.79
C LEU A 48 11.15 20.75 -2.57
N PRO A 49 10.90 20.21 -3.78
CA PRO A 49 9.65 20.42 -4.51
C PRO A 49 8.53 19.47 -4.04
N ILE A 50 8.81 18.56 -3.12
CA ILE A 50 7.90 17.53 -2.62
C ILE A 50 7.94 17.46 -1.10
N ALA A 51 6.83 17.07 -0.48
CA ALA A 51 6.78 16.80 0.95
C ALA A 51 7.32 15.39 1.27
N MET A 52 8.16 15.30 2.31
CA MET A 52 8.67 14.05 2.86
C MET A 52 7.85 13.67 4.09
N TYR A 53 6.94 12.71 3.92
CA TYR A 53 6.05 12.25 4.99
C TYR A 53 6.67 11.07 5.76
N SER A 54 6.32 10.93 7.03
CA SER A 54 6.56 9.68 7.76
C SER A 54 5.76 8.54 7.14
N ALA A 55 6.26 7.30 7.21
CA ALA A 55 5.59 6.09 6.76
C ALA A 55 4.19 5.95 7.40
N SER A 56 4.04 6.36 8.66
CA SER A 56 2.75 6.38 9.36
C SER A 56 1.66 7.20 8.65
N TYR A 57 2.02 8.16 7.79
CA TYR A 57 1.08 8.94 7.00
C TYR A 57 0.24 8.06 6.06
N VAL A 58 0.85 7.04 5.46
CA VAL A 58 0.12 6.08 4.62
C VAL A 58 -0.59 5.00 5.44
N ASP A 59 -0.10 4.70 6.65
CA ASP A 59 -0.71 3.73 7.55
C ASP A 59 -2.03 4.21 8.16
N ASN A 60 -2.15 5.52 8.43
CA ASN A 60 -3.40 6.15 8.87
C ASN A 60 -4.58 5.96 7.90
N HIS A 61 -4.31 5.42 6.71
CA HIS A 61 -5.33 5.10 5.74
C HIS A 61 -5.68 3.60 5.76
N ARG A 62 -4.85 2.67 6.25
CA ARG A 62 -5.08 1.22 6.13
C ARG A 62 -5.74 0.62 7.36
N VAL A 63 -7.05 0.83 7.51
CA VAL A 63 -7.84 0.18 8.56
C VAL A 63 -7.92 -1.33 8.28
N LEU A 64 -7.26 -2.14 9.12
CA LEU A 64 -7.32 -3.60 9.04
C LEU A 64 -8.72 -4.08 9.44
N VAL A 65 -9.34 -4.88 8.57
CA VAL A 65 -10.62 -5.54 8.84
C VAL A 65 -10.35 -6.92 9.46
N ARG A 66 -9.47 -7.70 8.82
CA ARG A 66 -9.12 -9.05 9.28
C ARG A 66 -7.80 -9.52 8.67
N LEU A 67 -7.05 -10.33 9.41
CA LEU A 67 -5.90 -11.07 8.91
C LEU A 67 -6.30 -12.52 8.61
N PHE A 68 -6.06 -12.98 7.39
CA PHE A 68 -6.26 -14.39 7.01
C PHE A 68 -4.91 -15.11 7.02
N ARG A 69 -4.81 -16.20 7.78
CA ARG A 69 -3.67 -17.13 7.76
C ARG A 69 -4.07 -18.35 6.95
N VAL A 70 -3.24 -18.72 5.97
CA VAL A 70 -3.40 -19.95 5.17
C VAL A 70 -2.12 -20.74 5.23
N ASN A 71 -2.24 -22.04 5.48
CA ASN A 71 -1.11 -22.95 5.44
C ASN A 71 -1.01 -23.54 4.03
N VAL A 72 0.12 -23.31 3.37
CA VAL A 72 0.39 -23.78 2.01
C VAL A 72 1.35 -24.94 2.10
N THR A 73 0.99 -26.10 1.54
CA THR A 73 1.80 -27.31 1.57
C THR A 73 2.08 -27.79 0.16
N ASN A 74 3.34 -28.10 -0.15
CA ASN A 74 3.68 -28.76 -1.41
C ASN A 74 3.42 -30.26 -1.30
N THR A 75 2.35 -30.73 -1.95
CA THR A 75 1.95 -32.14 -2.01
C THR A 75 2.47 -32.87 -3.26
N GLY A 76 3.27 -32.20 -4.09
CA GLY A 76 3.88 -32.77 -5.28
C GLY A 76 5.18 -33.52 -4.99
N GLU A 77 5.74 -34.16 -6.02
CA GLU A 77 6.96 -34.96 -5.90
C GLU A 77 8.26 -34.14 -6.07
N ILE A 78 8.14 -32.86 -6.45
CA ILE A 78 9.27 -31.97 -6.71
C ILE A 78 9.16 -30.67 -5.93
N SER A 79 10.30 -30.10 -5.55
CA SER A 79 10.37 -28.74 -4.99
C SER A 79 10.00 -27.72 -6.06
N GLY A 80 9.24 -26.68 -5.70
CA GLY A 80 8.80 -25.68 -6.65
C GLY A 80 8.34 -24.39 -5.99
N ASP A 81 8.06 -23.41 -6.84
CA ASP A 81 7.48 -22.13 -6.46
C ASP A 81 6.01 -22.09 -6.86
N ASP A 82 5.19 -21.49 -5.99
CA ASP A 82 3.78 -21.22 -6.27
C ASP A 82 3.40 -19.80 -5.83
N VAL A 83 2.35 -19.25 -6.43
CA VAL A 83 1.81 -17.91 -6.11
C VAL A 83 0.39 -18.04 -5.60
N VAL A 84 0.22 -17.82 -4.30
CA VAL A 84 -1.10 -17.84 -3.67
C VAL A 84 -1.76 -16.49 -3.89
N LEU A 85 -2.93 -16.50 -4.53
CA LEU A 85 -3.73 -15.32 -4.81
C LEU A 85 -4.89 -15.20 -3.82
N ALA A 86 -5.16 -13.97 -3.37
CA ALA A 86 -6.28 -13.65 -2.49
C ALA A 86 -7.21 -12.63 -3.15
N PHE A 87 -8.47 -13.01 -3.35
CA PHE A 87 -9.50 -12.20 -3.97
C PHE A 87 -10.64 -11.86 -3.00
N VAL A 88 -11.30 -10.75 -3.27
CA VAL A 88 -12.55 -10.36 -2.65
C VAL A 88 -13.64 -10.21 -3.70
N ARG A 89 -14.84 -10.68 -3.40
CA ARG A 89 -16.04 -10.55 -4.24
C ARG A 89 -17.18 -10.03 -3.38
N SER A 90 -17.83 -8.94 -3.78
CA SER A 90 -19.09 -8.53 -3.17
C SER A 90 -20.24 -9.38 -3.73
N ARG A 91 -21.08 -9.96 -2.87
CA ARG A 91 -22.31 -10.67 -3.29
C ARG A 91 -23.47 -9.73 -3.59
N ASN A 92 -23.48 -8.54 -2.99
CA ASN A 92 -24.49 -7.51 -3.19
C ASN A 92 -23.81 -6.28 -3.79
N ALA A 93 -23.69 -6.29 -5.11
CA ALA A 93 -22.95 -5.30 -5.86
C ALA A 93 -23.80 -4.12 -6.35
N THR A 94 -25.11 -4.29 -6.44
CA THR A 94 -26.02 -3.36 -7.11
C THR A 94 -26.83 -2.55 -6.11
N MET A 95 -26.41 -1.31 -5.91
CA MET A 95 -27.28 -0.21 -5.51
C MET A 95 -27.08 0.89 -6.55
N ASN A 96 -28.16 1.39 -7.14
CA ASN A 96 -28.17 2.49 -8.11
C ASN A 96 -27.45 2.24 -9.46
N GLY A 97 -27.47 1.00 -9.98
CA GLY A 97 -26.97 0.71 -11.33
C GLY A 97 -25.44 0.65 -11.49
N GLU A 98 -24.73 0.49 -10.37
CA GLU A 98 -23.28 0.29 -10.35
C GLU A 98 -22.93 -1.19 -10.20
N ILE A 99 -21.97 -1.66 -10.99
CA ILE A 99 -21.55 -3.06 -11.06
C ILE A 99 -20.23 -3.19 -10.30
N SER A 100 -20.22 -3.92 -9.19
CA SER A 100 -18.97 -4.34 -8.53
C SER A 100 -18.22 -5.33 -9.44
N PRO A 101 -16.88 -5.34 -9.42
CA PRO A 101 -16.11 -6.41 -10.05
C PRO A 101 -16.58 -7.79 -9.60
N ILE A 102 -16.58 -8.77 -10.51
CA ILE A 102 -16.94 -10.18 -10.24
C ILE A 102 -16.04 -10.76 -9.14
N LYS A 103 -14.76 -10.41 -9.16
CA LYS A 103 -13.77 -10.62 -8.09
C LYS A 103 -12.63 -9.62 -8.28
N GLN A 104 -11.99 -9.20 -7.18
CA GLN A 104 -10.87 -8.27 -7.18
C GLN A 104 -9.71 -8.88 -6.39
N LEU A 105 -8.51 -8.89 -6.98
CA LEU A 105 -7.30 -9.31 -6.29
C LEU A 105 -6.94 -8.25 -5.24
N PHE A 106 -6.72 -8.66 -3.98
CA PHE A 106 -6.29 -7.75 -2.92
C PHE A 106 -4.93 -8.12 -2.31
N GLY A 107 -4.41 -9.32 -2.61
CA GLY A 107 -3.09 -9.74 -2.18
C GLY A 107 -2.61 -10.96 -2.95
N PHE A 108 -1.30 -11.12 -3.02
CA PHE A 108 -0.64 -12.32 -3.53
C PHE A 108 0.67 -12.54 -2.78
N GLU A 109 1.09 -13.78 -2.64
CA GLU A 109 2.36 -14.16 -2.03
C GLU A 109 3.00 -15.28 -2.85
N ARG A 110 4.27 -15.12 -3.22
CA ARG A 110 5.07 -16.21 -3.81
C ARG A 110 5.73 -17.02 -2.69
N VAL A 111 5.59 -18.33 -2.76
CA VAL A 111 6.22 -19.27 -1.81
C VAL A 111 7.09 -20.26 -2.57
N SER A 112 8.24 -20.59 -1.98
CA SER A 112 9.14 -21.65 -2.45
C SER A 112 9.10 -22.77 -1.43
N LEU A 113 8.73 -23.98 -1.84
CA LEU A 113 8.50 -25.11 -0.95
C LEU A 113 9.19 -26.38 -1.47
N ALA A 114 9.98 -27.01 -0.59
CA ALA A 114 10.44 -28.38 -0.78
C ALA A 114 9.25 -29.37 -0.72
N VAL A 115 9.48 -30.59 -1.18
CA VAL A 115 8.49 -31.68 -1.13
C VAL A 115 8.01 -31.88 0.31
N ASN A 116 6.69 -31.94 0.51
CA ASN A 116 6.01 -32.04 1.82
C ASN A 116 6.28 -30.87 2.79
N GLN A 117 6.89 -29.77 2.34
CA GLN A 117 7.07 -28.59 3.17
C GLN A 117 5.79 -27.76 3.21
N SER A 118 5.50 -27.22 4.40
CA SER A 118 4.42 -26.26 4.61
C SER A 118 4.95 -24.88 5.00
N LYS A 119 4.28 -23.82 4.56
CA LYS A 119 4.55 -22.43 4.97
C LYS A 119 3.23 -21.70 5.23
N ASP A 120 3.21 -20.94 6.31
CA ASP A 120 2.09 -20.04 6.59
C ASP A 120 2.22 -18.74 5.80
N VAL A 121 1.13 -18.34 5.18
CA VAL A 121 0.99 -17.10 4.42
C VAL A 121 -0.13 -16.25 5.02
N PHE A 122 0.10 -14.94 5.04
CA PHE A 122 -0.79 -13.98 5.69
C PHE A 122 -1.33 -12.96 4.69
N PHE A 123 -2.65 -12.81 4.65
CA PHE A 123 -3.35 -11.85 3.79
C PHE A 123 -4.14 -10.85 4.64
N PRO A 124 -3.63 -9.63 4.87
CA PRO A 124 -4.35 -8.58 5.58
C PRO A 124 -5.44 -7.98 4.68
N LEU A 125 -6.70 -8.20 5.04
CA LEU A 125 -7.85 -7.54 4.43
C LEU A 125 -8.05 -6.18 5.08
N THR A 126 -7.92 -5.12 4.29
CA THR A 126 -8.13 -3.73 4.75
C THR A 126 -9.44 -3.17 4.20
N VAL A 127 -9.93 -2.07 4.79
CA VAL A 127 -11.14 -1.39 4.30
C VAL A 127 -10.98 -0.96 2.83
N GLN A 128 -9.78 -0.57 2.39
CA GLN A 128 -9.50 -0.20 0.99
C GLN A 128 -9.86 -1.31 0.01
N HIS A 129 -9.65 -2.56 0.39
CA HIS A 129 -9.94 -3.72 -0.44
C HIS A 129 -11.45 -3.93 -0.63
N LEU A 130 -12.28 -3.33 0.24
CA LEU A 130 -13.74 -3.45 0.22
C LEU A 130 -14.43 -2.23 -0.41
N LEU A 131 -13.67 -1.19 -0.76
CA LEU A 131 -14.22 0.02 -1.37
C LEU A 131 -14.65 -0.24 -2.81
N THR A 132 -15.82 0.29 -3.14
CA THR A 132 -16.33 0.38 -4.51
C THR A 132 -16.18 1.81 -5.02
N ILE A 133 -15.90 1.96 -6.31
CA ILE A 133 -15.81 3.27 -6.98
C ILE A 133 -17.13 3.54 -7.69
N ALA A 134 -17.78 4.64 -7.35
CA ALA A 134 -18.98 5.12 -8.01
C ALA A 134 -18.64 5.82 -9.35
N ARG A 135 -19.65 6.04 -10.20
CA ARG A 135 -19.43 6.66 -11.53
C ARG A 135 -18.83 8.07 -11.47
N ASP A 136 -19.10 8.79 -10.39
CA ASP A 136 -18.56 10.11 -10.11
C ASP A 136 -17.11 10.08 -9.56
N GLY A 137 -16.50 8.90 -9.45
CA GLY A 137 -15.16 8.69 -8.91
C GLY A 137 -15.09 8.63 -7.38
N THR A 138 -16.22 8.75 -6.68
CA THR A 138 -16.25 8.68 -5.21
C THR A 138 -16.09 7.24 -4.73
N LYS A 139 -15.41 7.08 -3.59
CA LYS A 139 -15.16 5.77 -2.97
C LYS A 139 -16.22 5.50 -1.91
N TRP A 140 -16.75 4.29 -1.88
CA TRP A 140 -17.80 3.89 -0.94
C TRP A 140 -17.47 2.55 -0.29
N LEU A 141 -17.66 2.46 1.03
CA LEU A 141 -17.77 1.20 1.74
C LEU A 141 -19.25 0.83 1.83
N ARG A 142 -19.60 -0.38 1.40
CA ARG A 142 -21.01 -0.81 1.34
C ARG A 142 -21.27 -1.93 2.37
N PRO A 143 -22.41 -1.89 3.07
CA PRO A 143 -22.85 -3.03 3.85
C PRO A 143 -23.21 -4.18 2.90
N GLY A 144 -23.02 -5.42 3.34
CA GLY A 144 -23.28 -6.59 2.50
C GLY A 144 -22.42 -7.79 2.83
N SER A 145 -22.56 -8.85 2.03
CA SER A 145 -21.75 -10.06 2.14
C SER A 145 -20.61 -10.02 1.13
N TYR A 146 -19.39 -10.27 1.60
CA TYR A 146 -18.17 -10.32 0.82
C TYR A 146 -17.55 -11.71 0.93
N ASP A 147 -17.28 -12.36 -0.20
CA ASP A 147 -16.52 -13.59 -0.25
C ASP A 147 -15.04 -13.27 -0.37
N ILE A 148 -14.25 -13.81 0.56
CA ILE A 148 -12.80 -13.82 0.54
C ILE A 148 -12.36 -15.18 0.01
N LEU A 149 -11.69 -15.19 -1.13
CA LEU A 149 -11.25 -16.38 -1.84
C LEU A 149 -9.73 -16.41 -1.79
N ILE A 150 -9.12 -17.45 -1.22
CA ILE A 150 -7.66 -17.58 -1.13
C ILE A 150 -7.24 -18.92 -1.74
N GLY A 151 -6.40 -18.85 -2.77
CA GLY A 151 -6.14 -20.00 -3.63
C GLY A 151 -7.42 -20.54 -4.26
N GLU A 152 -7.44 -21.83 -4.59
CA GLU A 152 -8.59 -22.45 -5.27
C GLU A 152 -9.66 -22.97 -4.31
N GLN A 153 -9.27 -23.37 -3.09
CA GLN A 153 -10.14 -24.14 -2.20
C GLN A 153 -10.65 -23.40 -0.96
N HIS A 154 -10.13 -22.22 -0.64
CA HIS A 154 -10.53 -21.51 0.57
C HIS A 154 -11.49 -20.36 0.25
N MET A 155 -12.73 -20.46 0.75
CA MET A 155 -13.72 -19.39 0.70
C MET A 155 -14.21 -19.06 2.11
N HIS A 156 -14.15 -17.79 2.49
CA HIS A 156 -14.74 -17.27 3.71
C HIS A 156 -15.72 -16.13 3.42
N THR A 157 -16.87 -16.10 4.08
CA THR A 157 -17.86 -15.03 3.88
C THR A 157 -17.81 -14.05 5.06
N LEU A 158 -17.52 -12.80 4.76
CA LEU A 158 -17.58 -11.66 5.68
C LEU A 158 -18.90 -10.92 5.49
N LYS A 159 -19.60 -10.58 6.59
CA LYS A 159 -20.79 -9.72 6.56
C LYS A 159 -20.47 -8.36 7.17
N LEU A 160 -20.71 -7.30 6.41
CA LEU A 160 -20.66 -5.92 6.89
C LEU A 160 -22.09 -5.42 7.12
N TYR A 161 -22.32 -4.86 8.31
CA TYR A 161 -23.62 -4.30 8.71
C TYR A 161 -23.55 -2.77 8.76
N GLY A 162 -24.71 -2.12 8.75
CA GLY A 162 -24.83 -0.66 8.83
C GLY A 162 -25.25 -0.01 7.51
N GLN A 163 -24.93 1.28 7.37
CA GLN A 163 -25.23 2.07 6.18
C GLN A 163 -24.01 2.19 5.25
N SER A 164 -24.24 2.57 4.00
CA SER A 164 -23.14 2.87 3.08
C SER A 164 -22.38 4.11 3.55
N ILE A 165 -21.06 4.02 3.62
CA ILE A 165 -20.19 5.12 4.06
C ILE A 165 -19.39 5.61 2.87
N GLN A 166 -19.51 6.89 2.55
CA GLN A 166 -18.60 7.51 1.59
C GLN A 166 -17.22 7.60 2.22
N TRP A 167 -16.24 6.94 1.60
CA TRP A 167 -14.86 6.98 2.05
C TRP A 167 -14.19 8.25 1.53
N ALA A 168 -14.43 9.37 2.23
CA ALA A 168 -13.66 10.57 2.02
C ALA A 168 -12.28 10.38 2.68
N SER A 169 -11.21 10.31 1.88
CA SER A 169 -9.90 10.64 2.46
C SER A 169 -10.03 12.09 2.92
N LYS A 170 -10.05 12.36 4.22
CA LYS A 170 -9.84 13.73 4.70
C LYS A 170 -8.50 14.17 4.11
N ARG A 171 -8.54 14.95 3.02
CA ARG A 171 -7.42 15.81 2.69
C ARG A 171 -7.38 16.78 3.86
N HIS A 172 -6.46 16.58 4.79
CA HIS A 172 -5.98 17.69 5.60
C HIS A 172 -5.24 18.62 4.64
N VAL A 173 -5.99 19.42 3.88
CA VAL A 173 -5.47 20.62 3.24
C VAL A 173 -5.27 21.58 4.39
N PHE A 174 -4.03 21.72 4.86
CA PHE A 174 -3.68 22.87 5.68
C PHE A 174 -3.83 24.10 4.78
N SER A 175 -4.88 24.90 4.99
CA SER A 175 -4.92 26.26 4.48
C SER A 175 -4.24 27.15 5.52
N SER A 176 -3.04 27.64 5.21
CA SER A 176 -2.48 28.79 5.92
C SER A 176 -3.24 30.04 5.44
N ASN A 177 -4.06 30.60 6.32
CA ASN A 177 -4.54 31.98 6.13
C ASN A 177 -3.36 32.90 6.44
N GLU A 178 -2.64 33.34 5.41
CA GLU A 178 -1.87 34.58 5.52
C GLU A 178 -2.86 35.72 5.29
N ASN A 179 -3.31 36.32 6.39
CA ASN A 179 -3.91 37.64 6.34
C ASN A 179 -2.77 38.65 6.19
N ILE A 180 -2.83 39.45 5.12
CA ILE A 180 -2.18 40.77 5.07
C ILE A 180 -2.92 41.69 6.03
#